data_AF-A0A9P5AST1-F1
#
_entry.id   AF-A0A9P5AST1-F1
#
_cell.length_a   1.000
_cell.length_b   1.000
_cell.length_c   1.000
_cell.angle_alpha   90.00
_cell.angle_beta   90.00
_cell.angle_gamma   90.00
#
_symmetry.space_group_name_H-M   'P 1'
#
loop_
_entity.id
_entity.type
_entity.pdbx_description
1 polymer ?
#
loop_
_entity_poly.entity_id
_entity_poly.type
_entity_poly.pdbx_seq_one_letter_code
_entity_poly.pdbx_strand_id
1 'polypeptide(L)'
;MERHNQIFQDVADQIRDLYKFGQPFRVFHGSSSSTRPRHYSDTNVIDTSMLSQVTSVDTNKRTCLVEPNVPMDRLVEATMPHGLVYPVVMELPGITAGGSLQEHLEKVVRFDTGNGDIIRASREEHEDLFHGAAGAAGTLGVTTLIQCCDKPEVDYVDGILFSKDHGTIIMGELTNTKPANSRIRTLSNAEDPWFYLYVQGQTERLPEYSTVTEYIPLGVYLFRSNQPLWWISIFKADPKADMQSKILADAKVHGDDVSTNEAPKAARHT
;
A
#
# COMPACT_ATOMS: atom_id res chain seq x y z
N MET A 1 3.30 -19.77 -5.51
CA MET A 1 2.22 -19.93 -6.51
C MET A 1 1.36 -21.16 -6.30
N GLU A 2 1.92 -22.34 -6.01
CA GLU A 2 1.13 -23.56 -5.79
C GLU A 2 0.11 -23.42 -4.64
N ARG A 3 0.55 -22.95 -3.46
CA ARG A 3 -0.33 -22.62 -2.32
C ARG A 3 -1.50 -21.70 -2.73
N HIS A 4 -1.18 -20.63 -3.44
CA HIS A 4 -2.17 -19.64 -3.88
C HIS A 4 -3.22 -20.28 -4.78
N ASN A 5 -2.79 -21.08 -5.77
CA ASN A 5 -3.71 -21.76 -6.68
C ASN A 5 -4.63 -22.74 -5.94
N GLN A 6 -4.12 -23.46 -4.93
CA GLN A 6 -4.96 -24.35 -4.11
C GLN A 6 -6.04 -23.57 -3.37
N ILE A 7 -5.66 -22.50 -2.65
CA ILE A 7 -6.62 -21.64 -1.93
C ILE A 7 -7.65 -21.05 -2.89
N PHE A 8 -7.20 -20.61 -4.07
CA PHE A 8 -8.09 -20.03 -5.06
C PHE A 8 -9.10 -21.06 -5.59
N GLN A 9 -8.67 -22.29 -5.83
CA GLN A 9 -9.56 -23.37 -6.22
C GLN A 9 -10.58 -23.70 -5.11
N ASP A 10 -10.15 -23.76 -3.86
CA ASP A 10 -11.02 -24.05 -2.71
C ASP A 10 -12.09 -22.95 -2.52
N VAL A 11 -11.72 -21.68 -2.73
CA VAL A 11 -12.65 -20.55 -2.74
C VAL A 11 -13.63 -20.67 -3.90
N ALA A 12 -13.15 -20.99 -5.10
CA ALA A 12 -13.97 -21.13 -6.29
C ALA A 12 -14.98 -22.27 -6.20
N ASP A 13 -14.60 -23.38 -5.59
CA ASP A 13 -15.49 -24.52 -5.38
C ASP A 13 -16.60 -24.17 -4.38
N GLN A 14 -16.29 -23.44 -3.31
CA GLN A 14 -17.28 -22.94 -2.35
C GLN A 14 -18.28 -21.97 -3.00
N ILE A 15 -17.79 -21.01 -3.80
CA ILE A 15 -18.65 -20.07 -4.53
C ILE A 15 -19.56 -20.82 -5.51
N ARG A 16 -19.00 -21.78 -6.24
CA ARG A 16 -19.76 -22.59 -7.20
C ARG A 16 -20.86 -23.39 -6.53
N ASP A 17 -20.61 -23.94 -5.35
CA ASP A 17 -21.62 -24.68 -4.61
C ASP A 17 -22.74 -23.75 -4.13
N LEU A 18 -22.42 -22.59 -3.56
CA LEU A 18 -23.42 -21.59 -3.15
C LEU A 18 -24.24 -21.08 -4.36
N TYR A 19 -23.59 -20.89 -5.50
CA TYR A 19 -24.24 -20.51 -6.75
C TYR A 19 -25.23 -21.57 -7.24
N LYS A 20 -24.86 -22.86 -7.23
CA LYS A 20 -25.78 -23.97 -7.59
C LYS A 20 -27.06 -23.96 -6.77
N PHE A 21 -26.96 -23.59 -5.50
CA PHE A 21 -28.11 -23.52 -4.59
C PHE A 21 -28.81 -22.15 -4.59
N GLY A 22 -28.36 -21.18 -5.41
CA GLY A 22 -28.91 -19.83 -5.47
C GLY A 22 -28.77 -19.07 -4.15
N GLN A 23 -27.77 -19.41 -3.34
CA GLN A 23 -27.61 -18.87 -2.01
C GLN A 23 -26.67 -17.66 -2.00
N PRO A 24 -27.07 -16.55 -1.33
CA PRO A 24 -26.17 -15.42 -1.16
C PRO A 24 -25.02 -15.79 -0.21
N PHE A 25 -23.88 -15.14 -0.41
CA PHE A 25 -22.70 -15.30 0.44
C PHE A 25 -22.07 -13.95 0.79
N ARG A 26 -21.18 -13.97 1.79
CA ARG A 26 -20.34 -12.82 2.18
C ARG A 26 -18.89 -13.23 2.21
N VAL A 27 -18.00 -12.30 1.90
CA VAL A 27 -16.55 -12.53 2.00
C VAL A 27 -16.05 -12.00 3.34
N PHE A 28 -15.33 -12.84 4.07
CA PHE A 28 -14.53 -12.44 5.22
C PHE A 28 -13.06 -12.33 4.79
N HIS A 29 -12.49 -11.15 4.95
CA HIS A 29 -11.12 -10.83 4.53
C HIS A 29 -10.18 -10.51 5.71
N GLY A 30 -10.60 -10.83 6.94
CA GLY A 30 -9.80 -10.64 8.16
C GLY A 30 -9.86 -9.22 8.73
N SER A 31 -9.11 -8.29 8.13
CA SER A 31 -8.94 -6.91 8.60
C SER A 31 -9.94 -5.95 7.95
N SER A 32 -10.49 -4.99 8.69
CA SER A 32 -11.33 -3.93 8.12
C SER A 32 -11.14 -2.63 8.88
N SER A 33 -10.92 -1.54 8.14
CA SER A 33 -10.95 -0.17 8.68
C SER A 33 -12.36 0.42 8.74
N SER A 34 -13.40 -0.39 8.44
CA SER A 34 -14.79 0.05 8.48
C SER A 34 -15.29 0.12 9.93
N THR A 35 -15.90 1.25 10.28
CA THR A 35 -16.64 1.42 11.54
C THR A 35 -18.07 0.88 11.46
N ARG A 36 -18.49 0.35 10.30
CA ARG A 36 -19.83 -0.20 10.10
C ARG A 36 -20.01 -1.45 10.98
N PRO A 37 -21.12 -1.55 11.74
CA PRO A 37 -21.42 -2.77 12.48
C PRO A 37 -21.39 -3.98 11.54
N ARG A 38 -20.62 -5.00 11.90
CA ARG A 38 -20.62 -6.26 11.17
C ARG A 38 -21.96 -6.94 11.42
N HIS A 39 -22.81 -7.02 10.40
CA HIS A 39 -23.99 -7.87 10.42
C HIS A 39 -23.51 -9.31 10.15
N TYR A 40 -23.12 -10.02 11.20
CA TYR A 40 -22.89 -11.46 11.12
C TYR A 40 -24.25 -12.15 10.93
N SER A 41 -24.50 -12.67 9.73
CA SER A 41 -25.18 -13.95 9.62
C SER A 41 -24.08 -15.00 9.56
N ASP A 42 -24.07 -15.97 10.48
CA ASP A 42 -23.06 -17.05 10.50
C ASP A 42 -23.21 -18.03 9.31
N THR A 43 -24.10 -17.73 8.38
CA THR A 43 -24.41 -18.54 7.20
C THR A 43 -23.70 -18.00 5.97
N ASN A 44 -23.13 -18.90 5.17
CA ASN A 44 -22.55 -18.65 3.84
C ASN A 44 -21.46 -17.56 3.82
N VAL A 45 -20.47 -17.71 4.69
CA VAL A 45 -19.28 -16.84 4.72
C VAL A 45 -18.11 -17.55 4.07
N ILE A 46 -17.48 -16.88 3.11
CA ILE A 46 -16.27 -17.34 2.42
C ILE A 46 -15.08 -16.65 3.05
N ASP A 47 -14.23 -17.43 3.71
CA ASP A 47 -13.02 -16.91 4.35
C ASP A 47 -11.87 -16.81 3.33
N THR A 48 -11.38 -15.59 3.13
CA THR A 48 -10.23 -15.27 2.27
C THR A 48 -9.08 -14.65 3.07
N SER A 49 -9.17 -14.58 4.40
CA SER A 49 -8.18 -13.94 5.27
C SER A 49 -6.76 -14.49 5.11
N MET A 50 -6.65 -15.74 4.64
CA MET A 50 -5.40 -16.42 4.33
C MET A 50 -4.68 -15.90 3.07
N LEU A 51 -5.34 -15.12 2.21
CA LEU A 51 -4.77 -14.51 1.01
C LEU A 51 -4.02 -13.21 1.37
N SER A 52 -2.91 -13.34 2.10
CA SER A 52 -2.13 -12.25 2.70
C SER A 52 -0.62 -12.31 2.41
N GLN A 53 -0.21 -12.89 1.28
CA GLN A 53 1.20 -13.01 0.88
C GLN A 53 1.57 -12.20 -0.37
N VAL A 54 2.80 -11.66 -0.37
CA VAL A 54 3.49 -11.27 -1.60
C VAL A 54 4.05 -12.54 -2.23
N THR A 55 3.43 -13.00 -3.31
CA THR A 55 3.69 -14.33 -3.88
C THR A 55 4.94 -14.39 -4.74
N SER A 56 5.33 -13.29 -5.39
CA SER A 56 6.59 -13.17 -6.13
C SER A 56 6.93 -11.72 -6.43
N VAL A 57 8.23 -11.43 -6.54
CA VAL A 57 8.76 -10.16 -7.03
C VAL A 57 9.69 -10.44 -8.20
N ASP A 58 9.37 -9.88 -9.37
CA ASP A 58 10.17 -10.00 -10.60
C ASP A 58 10.88 -8.68 -10.87
N THR A 59 12.19 -8.64 -10.63
CA THR A 59 13.04 -7.45 -10.83
C THR A 59 13.27 -7.14 -12.30
N ASN A 60 13.23 -8.14 -13.19
CA ASN A 60 13.46 -7.96 -14.62
C ASN A 60 12.23 -7.29 -15.25
N LYS A 61 11.04 -7.80 -14.93
CA LYS A 61 9.77 -7.21 -15.38
C LYS A 61 9.34 -6.00 -14.54
N ARG A 62 9.99 -5.78 -13.40
CA ARG A 62 9.62 -4.77 -12.39
C ARG A 62 8.18 -4.91 -11.91
N THR A 63 7.74 -6.15 -11.67
CA THR A 63 6.37 -6.47 -11.26
C THR A 63 6.33 -7.29 -9.99
N CYS A 64 5.32 -7.08 -9.16
CA CYS A 64 4.98 -7.93 -8.03
C CYS A 64 3.66 -8.67 -8.27
N LEU A 65 3.54 -9.86 -7.69
CA LEU A 65 2.25 -10.55 -7.52
C LEU A 65 1.89 -10.55 -6.04
N VAL A 66 0.77 -9.94 -5.69
CA VAL A 66 0.35 -9.69 -4.33
C VAL A 66 -1.08 -10.19 -4.09
N GLU A 67 -1.30 -10.86 -2.97
CA GLU A 67 -2.64 -11.27 -2.52
C GLU A 67 -3.40 -10.08 -1.88
N PRO A 68 -4.75 -10.04 -1.96
CA PRO A 68 -5.56 -8.88 -1.59
C PRO A 68 -5.46 -8.43 -0.13
N ASN A 69 -5.11 -9.32 0.80
CA ASN A 69 -5.05 -8.99 2.23
C ASN A 69 -3.64 -8.64 2.71
N VAL A 70 -2.68 -8.45 1.79
CA VAL A 70 -1.36 -7.89 2.13
C VAL A 70 -1.53 -6.40 2.47
N PRO A 71 -1.15 -5.96 3.68
CA PRO A 71 -1.17 -4.53 4.03
C PRO A 71 -0.03 -3.77 3.32
N MET A 72 -0.23 -2.47 3.10
CA MET A 72 0.69 -1.63 2.32
C MET A 72 2.09 -1.57 2.93
N ASP A 73 2.22 -1.56 4.25
CA ASP A 73 3.52 -1.61 4.93
C ASP A 73 4.31 -2.87 4.59
N ARG A 74 3.68 -4.05 4.61
CA ARG A 74 4.28 -5.33 4.23
C ARG A 74 4.56 -5.42 2.75
N LEU A 75 3.72 -4.81 1.91
CA LEU A 75 3.98 -4.73 0.47
C LEU A 75 5.24 -3.91 0.19
N VAL A 76 5.38 -2.74 0.83
CA VAL A 76 6.57 -1.88 0.71
C VAL A 76 7.79 -2.62 1.24
N GLU A 77 7.71 -3.24 2.43
CA GLU A 77 8.81 -4.02 3.01
C GLU A 77 9.29 -5.14 2.08
N ALA A 78 8.36 -5.86 1.43
CA ALA A 78 8.69 -6.95 0.53
C ALA A 78 9.27 -6.49 -0.82
N THR A 79 8.89 -5.31 -1.31
CA THR A 79 9.29 -4.80 -2.65
C THR A 79 10.51 -3.90 -2.60
N MET A 80 10.72 -3.19 -1.48
CA MET A 80 11.81 -2.25 -1.28
C MET A 80 13.20 -2.88 -1.50
N PRO A 81 13.55 -4.09 -1.02
CA PRO A 81 14.84 -4.73 -1.29
C PRO A 81 15.14 -4.87 -2.78
N HIS A 82 14.11 -5.00 -3.61
CA HIS A 82 14.18 -5.18 -5.05
C HIS A 82 14.19 -3.87 -5.84
N GLY A 83 14.16 -2.70 -5.16
CA GLY A 83 14.12 -1.39 -5.83
C GLY A 83 12.81 -1.16 -6.58
N LEU A 84 11.73 -1.75 -6.07
CA LEU A 84 10.37 -1.58 -6.55
C LEU A 84 9.54 -0.92 -5.47
N VAL A 85 8.68 0.00 -5.88
CA VAL A 85 7.69 0.65 -5.03
C VAL A 85 6.35 0.54 -5.73
N TYR A 86 5.32 0.25 -4.94
CA TYR A 86 3.96 0.19 -5.43
C TYR A 86 3.53 1.58 -5.94
N PRO A 87 3.01 1.72 -7.18
CA PRO A 87 2.74 3.02 -7.79
C PRO A 87 1.81 3.92 -6.98
N VAL A 88 0.83 3.34 -6.28
CA VAL A 88 -0.12 4.09 -5.45
C VAL A 88 -0.06 3.61 -4.00
N VAL A 89 0.92 4.08 -3.24
CA VAL A 89 0.99 3.78 -1.81
C VAL A 89 0.01 4.70 -1.07
N MET A 90 -1.09 4.12 -0.60
CA MET A 90 -2.00 4.84 0.30
C MET A 90 -1.34 5.03 1.67
N GLU A 91 -1.57 6.20 2.26
CA GLU A 91 -0.83 6.67 3.44
C GLU A 91 -1.15 5.92 4.74
N LEU A 92 -2.20 5.09 4.75
CA LEU A 92 -2.58 4.27 5.91
C LEU A 92 -1.84 2.92 5.84
N PRO A 93 -0.90 2.61 6.75
CA PRO A 93 -0.07 1.40 6.66
C PRO A 93 -0.88 0.10 6.59
N GLY A 94 -1.98 0.02 7.34
CA GLY A 94 -2.80 -1.19 7.47
C GLY A 94 -3.86 -1.38 6.39
N ILE A 95 -3.98 -0.47 5.42
CA ILE A 95 -4.87 -0.69 4.27
C ILE A 95 -4.28 -1.79 3.38
N THR A 96 -5.12 -2.66 2.85
CA THR A 96 -4.65 -3.80 2.06
C THR A 96 -4.56 -3.48 0.58
N ALA A 97 -3.76 -4.25 -0.16
CA ALA A 97 -3.66 -4.17 -1.61
C ALA A 97 -5.01 -4.39 -2.31
N GLY A 98 -5.89 -5.23 -1.76
CA GLY A 98 -7.26 -5.38 -2.26
C GLY A 98 -8.15 -4.16 -1.94
N GLY A 99 -7.90 -3.49 -0.82
CA GLY A 99 -8.55 -2.23 -0.49
C GLY A 99 -8.19 -1.11 -1.47
N SER A 100 -6.91 -1.04 -1.90
CA SER A 100 -6.47 -0.05 -2.90
C SER A 100 -7.08 -0.26 -4.28
N LEU A 101 -7.37 -1.51 -4.65
CA LEU A 101 -8.05 -1.83 -5.91
C LEU A 101 -9.47 -1.25 -5.99
N GLN A 102 -10.11 -0.95 -4.87
CA GLN A 102 -11.41 -0.26 -4.89
C GLN A 102 -11.28 1.16 -5.47
N GLU A 103 -10.10 1.75 -5.41
CA GLU A 103 -9.84 3.09 -5.94
C GLU A 103 -9.09 3.03 -7.28
N HIS A 104 -8.13 2.10 -7.45
CA HIS A 104 -7.29 2.02 -8.66
C HIS A 104 -6.84 0.60 -9.03
N LEU A 105 -7.00 0.21 -10.30
CA LEU A 105 -6.47 -1.04 -10.85
C LEU A 105 -5.23 -0.82 -11.71
N GLU A 106 -4.19 -1.61 -11.48
CA GLU A 106 -2.92 -1.45 -12.20
C GLU A 106 -2.83 -2.33 -13.45
N LYS A 107 -2.78 -3.67 -13.32
CA LYS A 107 -2.42 -4.55 -14.46
C LYS A 107 -3.23 -5.83 -14.65
N VAL A 108 -3.23 -6.72 -13.67
CA VAL A 108 -3.88 -8.03 -13.82
C VAL A 108 -4.56 -8.39 -12.50
N VAL A 109 -5.82 -8.77 -12.60
CA VAL A 109 -6.60 -9.28 -11.47
C VAL A 109 -7.01 -10.70 -11.80
N ARG A 110 -6.74 -11.64 -10.89
CA ARG A 110 -7.46 -12.92 -10.88
C ARG A 110 -8.58 -12.83 -9.86
N PHE A 111 -9.76 -13.23 -10.28
CA PHE A 111 -10.90 -13.24 -9.39
C PHE A 111 -11.89 -14.32 -9.76
N ASP A 112 -12.65 -14.69 -8.74
CA ASP A 112 -13.79 -15.58 -8.89
C ASP A 112 -15.05 -14.75 -9.09
N THR A 113 -15.76 -15.00 -10.19
CA THR A 113 -17.05 -14.35 -10.43
C THR A 113 -18.13 -14.95 -9.55
N GLY A 114 -19.33 -14.34 -9.50
CA GLY A 114 -20.41 -14.81 -8.62
C GLY A 114 -20.90 -16.24 -8.88
N ASN A 115 -20.45 -16.91 -9.95
CA ASN A 115 -20.81 -18.28 -10.31
C ASN A 115 -19.72 -19.33 -10.04
N GLY A 116 -18.53 -18.94 -9.56
CA GLY A 116 -17.41 -19.86 -9.34
C GLY A 116 -16.44 -19.98 -10.52
N ASP A 117 -16.59 -19.17 -11.57
CA ASP A 117 -15.65 -19.13 -12.69
C ASP A 117 -14.42 -18.29 -12.35
N ILE A 118 -13.25 -18.91 -12.54
CA ILE A 118 -11.94 -18.28 -12.37
C ILE A 118 -11.59 -17.51 -13.64
N ILE A 119 -11.54 -16.19 -13.53
CA ILE A 119 -11.20 -15.29 -14.64
C ILE A 119 -9.92 -14.52 -14.33
N ARG A 120 -9.08 -14.37 -15.35
CA ARG A 120 -7.96 -13.43 -15.37
C ARG A 120 -8.38 -12.21 -16.19
N ALA A 121 -8.39 -11.04 -15.59
CA ALA A 121 -8.70 -9.79 -16.27
C ALA A 121 -7.44 -8.91 -16.36
N SER A 122 -7.20 -8.32 -17.53
CA SER A 122 -6.17 -7.33 -17.82
C SER A 122 -6.68 -6.33 -18.87
N ARG A 123 -5.84 -5.41 -19.32
CA ARG A 123 -6.16 -4.47 -20.41
C ARG A 123 -6.35 -5.17 -21.76
N GLU A 124 -5.82 -6.38 -21.90
CA GLU A 124 -5.83 -7.17 -23.15
C GLU A 124 -6.75 -8.40 -23.08
N GLU A 125 -7.18 -8.79 -21.88
CA GLU A 125 -7.98 -9.99 -21.61
C GLU A 125 -9.12 -9.62 -20.68
N HIS A 126 -10.38 -9.75 -21.10
CA HIS A 126 -11.55 -9.32 -20.32
C HIS A 126 -11.46 -7.85 -19.85
N GLU A 127 -11.21 -6.93 -20.79
CA GLU A 127 -10.97 -5.50 -20.55
C GLU A 127 -12.13 -4.77 -19.83
N ASP A 128 -13.37 -5.08 -20.21
CA ASP A 128 -14.59 -4.54 -19.61
C ASP A 128 -14.66 -4.88 -18.12
N LEU A 129 -14.35 -6.14 -17.82
CA LEU A 129 -14.32 -6.69 -16.50
C LEU A 129 -13.12 -6.17 -15.69
N PHE A 130 -11.96 -5.99 -16.34
CA PHE A 130 -10.81 -5.33 -15.76
C PHE A 130 -11.20 -3.92 -15.33
N HIS A 131 -11.70 -3.05 -16.21
CA HIS A 131 -12.07 -1.69 -15.83
C HIS A 131 -13.24 -1.62 -14.83
N GLY A 132 -14.21 -2.52 -14.95
CA GLY A 132 -15.37 -2.59 -14.07
C GLY A 132 -15.06 -3.09 -12.67
N ALA A 133 -13.98 -3.86 -12.47
CA ALA A 133 -13.60 -4.36 -11.15
C ALA A 133 -13.10 -3.24 -10.20
N ALA A 134 -12.59 -2.14 -10.75
CA ALA A 134 -12.21 -0.95 -9.98
C ALA A 134 -13.47 -0.35 -9.35
N GLY A 135 -13.47 -0.11 -8.04
CA GLY A 135 -14.64 0.46 -7.36
C GLY A 135 -15.85 -0.47 -7.25
N ALA A 136 -15.77 -1.71 -7.73
CA ALA A 136 -16.86 -2.68 -7.61
C ALA A 136 -17.10 -3.15 -6.17
N ALA A 137 -16.18 -2.87 -5.24
CA ALA A 137 -16.27 -3.28 -3.83
C ALA A 137 -16.64 -4.77 -3.64
N GLY A 138 -16.11 -5.65 -4.52
CA GLY A 138 -16.35 -7.09 -4.48
C GLY A 138 -17.70 -7.57 -5.05
N THR A 139 -18.47 -6.71 -5.71
CA THR A 139 -19.79 -7.07 -6.30
C THR A 139 -19.68 -7.89 -7.58
N LEU A 140 -18.61 -7.69 -8.37
CA LEU A 140 -18.36 -8.44 -9.61
C LEU A 140 -17.63 -9.77 -9.37
N GLY A 141 -17.02 -9.93 -8.19
CA GLY A 141 -16.26 -11.12 -7.85
C GLY A 141 -15.30 -10.91 -6.69
N VAL A 142 -14.66 -12.01 -6.29
CA VAL A 142 -13.67 -12.05 -5.22
C VAL A 142 -12.27 -11.97 -5.82
N THR A 143 -11.61 -10.82 -5.67
CA THR A 143 -10.21 -10.66 -6.09
C THR A 143 -9.30 -11.53 -5.23
N THR A 144 -8.44 -12.32 -5.87
CA THR A 144 -7.52 -13.24 -5.18
C THR A 144 -6.04 -12.94 -5.46
N LEU A 145 -5.71 -12.38 -6.62
CA LEU A 145 -4.33 -12.02 -6.96
C LEU A 145 -4.28 -10.75 -7.79
N ILE A 146 -3.28 -9.93 -7.49
CA ILE A 146 -3.07 -8.62 -8.09
C ILE A 146 -1.65 -8.59 -8.63
N GLN A 147 -1.49 -8.20 -9.89
CA GLN A 147 -0.19 -7.83 -10.44
C GLN A 147 0.00 -6.33 -10.36
N CYS A 148 1.11 -5.92 -9.76
CA CYS A 148 1.44 -4.54 -9.44
C CYS A 148 2.83 -4.13 -9.94
N CYS A 149 3.08 -2.82 -9.91
CA CYS A 149 4.33 -2.16 -10.29
C CYS A 149 4.62 -2.12 -11.79
N ASP A 150 5.07 -0.94 -12.23
CA ASP A 150 5.63 -0.69 -13.55
C ASP A 150 6.86 0.22 -13.40
N LYS A 151 7.50 0.58 -14.52
CA LYS A 151 8.60 1.55 -14.53
C LYS A 151 8.05 2.95 -14.88
N PRO A 152 7.62 3.77 -13.90
CA PRO A 152 7.38 5.17 -14.19
C PRO A 152 8.74 5.89 -14.41
N GLU A 153 8.71 7.00 -15.14
CA GLU A 153 9.88 7.88 -15.32
C GLU A 153 10.25 8.63 -14.03
N VAL A 154 9.26 8.78 -13.13
CA VAL A 154 9.40 9.34 -11.78
C VAL A 154 8.86 8.32 -10.79
N ASP A 155 9.64 7.96 -9.77
CA ASP A 155 9.22 6.92 -8.81
C ASP A 155 8.07 7.37 -7.91
N TYR A 156 7.91 8.68 -7.72
CA TYR A 156 6.86 9.25 -6.88
C TYR A 156 6.52 10.70 -7.26
N VAL A 157 5.23 11.05 -7.29
CA VAL A 157 4.75 12.44 -7.44
C VAL A 157 3.65 12.72 -6.44
N ASP A 158 3.72 13.86 -5.77
CA ASP A 158 2.69 14.39 -4.88
C ASP A 158 2.61 15.91 -5.01
N GLY A 159 1.52 16.51 -4.53
CA GLY A 159 1.28 17.94 -4.59
C GLY A 159 0.55 18.42 -3.35
N ILE A 160 1.06 19.50 -2.74
CA ILE A 160 0.43 20.16 -1.60
C ILE A 160 0.09 21.59 -2.00
N LEU A 161 -1.19 21.96 -1.87
CA LEU A 161 -1.64 23.34 -2.04
C LEU A 161 -1.87 23.96 -0.65
N PHE A 162 -1.09 24.99 -0.30
CA PHE A 162 -1.18 25.67 0.99
C PHE A 162 -2.15 26.86 0.94
N SER A 163 -2.11 27.62 -0.15
CA SER A 163 -2.97 28.78 -0.39
C SER A 163 -3.24 28.95 -1.88
N LYS A 164 -3.94 30.02 -2.28
CA LYS A 164 -4.19 30.34 -3.69
C LYS A 164 -2.91 30.59 -4.49
N ASP A 165 -1.88 31.08 -3.81
CA ASP A 165 -0.61 31.57 -4.35
C ASP A 165 0.61 30.74 -3.91
N HIS A 166 0.42 29.71 -3.07
CA HIS A 166 1.50 28.84 -2.61
C HIS A 166 1.10 27.38 -2.71
N GLY A 167 1.80 26.65 -3.57
CA GLY A 167 1.74 25.21 -3.67
C GLY A 167 3.10 24.62 -4.03
N THR A 168 3.28 23.35 -3.69
CA THR A 168 4.51 22.61 -3.92
C THR A 168 4.18 21.30 -4.63
N ILE A 169 4.93 21.00 -5.68
CA ILE A 169 4.96 19.67 -6.30
C ILE A 169 6.19 18.97 -5.73
N ILE A 170 6.03 17.72 -5.31
CA ILE A 170 7.10 16.91 -4.75
C ILE A 170 7.35 15.76 -5.71
N MET A 171 8.56 15.68 -6.26
CA MET A 171 8.98 14.56 -7.10
C MET A 171 10.04 13.73 -6.39
N GLY A 172 9.88 12.42 -6.36
CA GLY A 172 10.77 11.48 -5.70
C GLY A 172 11.51 10.57 -6.68
N GLU A 173 12.83 10.41 -6.47
CA GLU A 173 13.68 9.42 -7.10
C GLU A 173 14.24 8.48 -6.02
N LEU A 174 14.09 7.17 -6.19
CA LEU A 174 14.62 6.18 -5.25
C LEU A 174 16.15 6.12 -5.36
N THR A 175 16.84 6.26 -4.22
CA THR A 175 18.31 6.23 -4.19
C THR A 175 18.87 5.51 -2.97
N ASN A 176 19.95 4.77 -3.16
CA ASN A 176 20.74 4.21 -2.05
C ASN A 176 21.94 5.09 -1.70
N THR A 177 22.08 6.25 -2.35
CA THR A 177 23.24 7.13 -2.21
C THR A 177 22.80 8.56 -1.93
N LYS A 178 23.54 9.23 -1.06
CA LYS A 178 23.40 10.66 -0.78
C LYS A 178 24.76 11.34 -0.83
N PRO A 179 24.85 12.62 -1.20
CA PRO A 179 26.06 13.39 -1.03
C PRO A 179 26.51 13.41 0.44
N ALA A 180 27.83 13.44 0.67
CA ALA A 180 28.40 13.39 2.02
C ALA A 180 27.81 14.47 2.96
N ASN A 181 27.61 15.68 2.43
CA ASN A 181 27.11 16.82 3.19
C ASN A 181 25.58 16.90 3.29
N SER A 182 24.83 16.00 2.64
CA SER A 182 23.37 15.99 2.71
C SER A 182 22.90 15.31 3.99
N ARG A 183 21.96 15.96 4.69
CA ARG A 183 21.34 15.43 5.91
C ARG A 183 20.16 14.53 5.56
N ILE A 184 20.03 13.41 6.28
CA ILE A 184 18.82 12.57 6.24
C ILE A 184 17.77 13.21 7.15
N ARG A 185 16.54 13.37 6.64
CA ARG A 185 15.40 13.87 7.41
C ARG A 185 14.49 12.72 7.79
N THR A 186 14.41 12.47 9.09
CA THR A 186 13.53 11.46 9.68
C THR A 186 12.41 12.21 10.40
N LEU A 187 11.39 12.66 9.66
CA LEU A 187 10.24 13.44 10.17
C LEU A 187 9.26 12.56 10.99
N SER A 188 9.80 11.81 11.94
CA SER A 188 9.12 10.74 12.65
C SER A 188 9.14 10.91 14.17
N ASN A 189 9.90 11.88 14.69
CA ASN A 189 9.96 12.14 16.12
C ASN A 189 8.75 12.96 16.57
N ALA A 190 8.37 12.84 17.85
CA ALA A 190 7.23 13.56 18.41
C ALA A 190 7.37 15.09 18.35
N GLU A 191 8.61 15.60 18.30
CA GLU A 191 8.92 17.02 18.18
C GLU A 191 9.00 17.50 16.72
N ASP A 192 9.02 16.58 15.75
CA ASP A 192 9.10 16.97 14.35
C ASP A 192 7.78 17.61 13.90
N PRO A 193 7.83 18.70 13.12
CA PRO A 193 6.63 19.30 12.55
C PRO A 193 5.94 18.29 11.62
N TRP A 194 4.62 18.42 11.48
CA TRP A 194 3.88 17.65 10.49
C TRP A 194 4.46 17.85 9.10
N PHE A 195 4.46 16.81 8.28
CA PHE A 195 5.14 16.83 6.99
C PHE A 195 4.75 18.04 6.12
N TYR A 196 3.46 18.37 6.01
CA TYR A 196 3.03 19.53 5.23
C TYR A 196 3.51 20.86 5.84
N LEU A 197 3.54 20.98 7.18
CA LEU A 197 4.07 22.16 7.87
C LEU A 197 5.58 22.30 7.66
N TYR A 198 6.30 21.19 7.65
CA TYR A 198 7.72 21.17 7.29
C TYR A 198 7.93 21.69 5.87
N VAL A 199 7.22 21.13 4.89
CA VAL A 199 7.33 21.52 3.47
C VAL A 199 6.95 22.99 3.30
N GLN A 200 5.87 23.45 3.94
CA GLN A 200 5.48 24.85 3.92
C GLN A 200 6.60 25.75 4.43
N GLY A 201 7.16 25.44 5.61
CA GLY A 201 8.24 26.21 6.22
C GLY A 201 9.53 26.25 5.39
N GLN A 202 9.83 25.20 4.62
CA GLN A 202 10.98 25.20 3.70
C GLN A 202 10.73 26.02 2.42
N THR A 203 9.48 26.15 1.98
CA THR A 203 9.15 26.70 0.65
C THR A 203 8.53 28.10 0.68
N GLU A 204 7.90 28.51 1.79
CA GLU A 204 7.14 29.76 1.92
C GLU A 204 7.98 31.02 1.66
N ARG A 205 9.28 30.98 1.96
CA ARG A 205 10.18 32.14 1.79
C ARG A 205 11.02 32.07 0.52
N LEU A 206 10.81 31.07 -0.32
CA LEU A 206 11.55 30.90 -1.55
C LEU A 206 10.89 31.67 -2.70
N PRO A 207 11.67 32.17 -3.66
CA PRO A 207 11.14 32.67 -4.92
C PRO A 207 10.30 31.61 -5.66
N GLU A 208 9.36 32.04 -6.49
CA GLU A 208 8.61 31.14 -7.38
C GLU A 208 9.55 30.24 -8.20
N TYR A 209 9.16 28.98 -8.39
CA TYR A 209 9.92 27.95 -9.11
C TYR A 209 11.27 27.57 -8.48
N SER A 210 11.49 27.87 -7.21
CA SER A 210 12.64 27.35 -6.46
C SER A 210 12.51 25.85 -6.20
N THR A 211 13.65 25.17 -6.10
CA THR A 211 13.73 23.73 -5.89
C THR A 211 14.46 23.43 -4.58
N VAL A 212 13.93 22.49 -3.78
CA VAL A 212 14.53 22.06 -2.51
C VAL A 212 14.76 20.56 -2.55
N THR A 213 16.01 20.13 -2.44
CA THR A 213 16.33 18.70 -2.42
C THR A 213 16.45 18.16 -0.99
N GLU A 214 15.65 17.15 -0.65
CA GLU A 214 15.65 16.46 0.64
C GLU A 214 15.88 14.96 0.48
N TYR A 215 16.49 14.34 1.49
CA TYR A 215 16.72 12.89 1.55
C TYR A 215 15.93 12.31 2.72
N ILE A 216 14.84 11.61 2.41
CA ILE A 216 13.90 11.08 3.39
C ILE A 216 13.88 9.55 3.26
N PRO A 217 13.98 8.78 4.35
CA PRO A 217 13.80 7.33 4.27
C PRO A 217 12.44 6.98 3.68
N LEU A 218 12.42 6.03 2.75
CA LEU A 218 11.22 5.73 1.95
C LEU A 218 9.99 5.43 2.83
N GLY A 219 10.14 4.58 3.85
CA GLY A 219 9.04 4.25 4.76
C GLY A 219 8.50 5.46 5.53
N VAL A 220 9.36 6.39 5.93
CA VAL A 220 8.95 7.64 6.60
C VAL A 220 8.13 8.51 5.65
N TYR A 221 8.56 8.60 4.40
CA TYR A 221 7.90 9.41 3.40
C TYR A 221 6.54 8.83 2.96
N LEU A 222 6.48 7.52 2.69
CA LEU A 222 5.25 6.84 2.26
C LEU A 222 4.15 6.91 3.32
N PHE A 223 4.52 6.88 4.60
CA PHE A 223 3.58 6.92 5.73
C PHE A 223 3.63 8.24 6.52
N ARG A 224 4.04 9.33 5.86
CA ARG A 224 4.29 10.67 6.47
C ARG A 224 3.06 11.26 7.19
N SER A 225 1.85 10.92 6.75
CA SER A 225 0.59 11.41 7.32
C SER A 225 0.06 10.56 8.49
N ASN A 226 0.76 9.49 8.87
CA ASN A 226 0.31 8.62 9.97
C ASN A 226 0.59 9.21 11.36
N GLN A 227 1.44 10.25 11.46
CA GLN A 227 1.70 10.99 12.71
C GLN A 227 0.42 11.62 13.29
N PRO A 228 -0.43 12.33 12.50
CA PRO A 228 -1.76 12.77 12.93
C PRO A 228 -2.70 11.64 13.39
N LEU A 229 -2.64 10.47 12.75
CA LEU A 229 -3.49 9.33 13.09
C LEU A 229 -3.14 8.73 14.45
N TRP A 230 -1.90 8.82 14.91
CA TRP A 230 -1.51 8.45 16.28
C TRP A 230 -2.33 9.26 17.31
N TRP A 231 -2.40 10.59 17.17
CA TRP A 231 -3.18 11.45 18.06
C TRP A 231 -4.67 11.14 18.02
N ILE A 232 -5.22 10.81 16.84
CA ILE A 232 -6.64 10.43 16.69
C ILE A 232 -6.91 9.03 17.26
N SER A 233 -5.97 8.08 17.11
CA SER A 233 -6.11 6.71 17.61
C SER A 233 -6.11 6.61 19.14
N ILE A 234 -5.42 7.52 19.84
CA ILE A 234 -5.49 7.62 21.31
C ILE A 234 -6.91 7.95 21.77
N PHE A 235 -7.67 8.68 20.96
CA PHE A 235 -9.08 8.96 21.26
C PHE A 235 -10.04 7.83 20.84
N LYS A 236 -9.57 6.77 20.15
CA LYS A 236 -10.45 5.74 19.57
C LYS A 236 -10.04 4.26 19.68
N ALA A 237 -8.88 3.87 20.18
CA ALA A 237 -8.43 2.47 20.02
C ALA A 237 -8.05 1.73 21.31
N ASP A 238 -8.76 0.62 21.49
CA ASP A 238 -8.38 -0.70 21.99
C ASP A 238 -6.86 -0.92 22.22
N PRO A 239 -6.42 -1.37 23.42
CA PRO A 239 -5.01 -1.53 23.82
C PRO A 239 -4.19 -2.57 23.04
N LYS A 240 -4.72 -3.21 21.98
CA LYS A 240 -3.99 -4.21 21.18
C LYS A 240 -3.34 -3.66 19.90
N ALA A 241 -3.59 -2.41 19.52
CA ALA A 241 -3.07 -1.79 18.30
C ALA A 241 -1.71 -1.09 18.50
N ASP A 242 -0.74 -1.75 19.15
CA ASP A 242 0.62 -1.21 19.27
C ASP A 242 1.49 -1.61 18.05
N MET A 243 1.22 -0.96 16.92
CA MET A 243 1.82 -1.26 15.62
C MET A 243 3.05 -0.38 15.32
N GLN A 244 3.10 0.83 15.87
CA GLN A 244 4.25 1.73 15.69
C GLN A 244 5.45 1.35 16.56
N SER A 245 5.25 0.75 17.74
CA SER A 245 6.38 0.31 18.57
C SER A 245 7.23 -0.77 17.90
N LYS A 246 6.61 -1.64 17.08
CA LYS A 246 7.32 -2.69 16.33
C LYS A 246 8.11 -2.14 15.15
N ILE A 247 7.53 -1.21 14.38
CA ILE A 247 8.23 -0.53 13.27
C ILE A 247 9.38 0.33 13.81
N LEU A 248 9.20 1.00 14.97
CA LEU A 248 10.23 1.77 15.64
C LEU A 248 11.29 0.89 16.34
N ALA A 249 10.93 -0.32 16.79
CA ALA A 249 11.87 -1.28 17.35
C ALA A 249 12.81 -1.83 16.27
N ASP A 250 12.29 -2.17 15.08
CA ASP A 250 13.12 -2.60 13.95
C ASP A 250 14.02 -1.47 13.43
N ALA A 251 13.55 -0.21 13.47
CA ALA A 251 14.38 0.96 13.17
C ALA A 251 15.47 1.23 14.24
N LYS A 252 15.29 0.80 15.49
CA LYS A 252 16.29 0.92 16.56
C LYS A 252 17.34 -0.19 16.55
N VAL A 253 17.02 -1.39 16.07
CA VAL A 253 17.97 -2.53 16.02
C VAL A 253 19.09 -2.33 14.99
N HIS A 254 18.97 -1.36 14.08
CA HIS A 254 20.04 -1.02 13.11
C HIS A 254 20.72 0.34 13.41
N GLY A 255 20.53 0.89 14.61
CA GLY A 255 21.14 2.15 15.04
C GLY A 255 22.55 2.02 15.63
N ASP A 256 22.96 0.82 16.04
CA ASP A 256 24.20 0.59 16.79
C ASP A 256 25.15 -0.34 16.01
N ASP A 257 25.58 0.07 14.82
CA ASP A 257 26.89 -0.30 14.24
C ASP A 257 27.19 0.53 12.99
N VAL A 258 27.39 1.85 13.18
CA VAL A 258 27.87 2.72 12.09
C VAL A 258 29.39 2.59 11.99
N SER A 259 29.85 1.61 11.21
CA SER A 259 31.22 1.61 10.65
C SER A 259 31.31 1.25 9.16
N THR A 260 30.19 1.14 8.45
CA THR A 260 30.20 0.89 7.00
C THR A 260 29.42 1.97 6.24
N ASN A 261 29.96 2.38 5.09
CA ASN A 261 29.44 3.42 4.18
C ASN A 261 28.09 3.06 3.49
N GLU A 262 27.28 2.15 4.06
CA GLU A 262 25.99 1.76 3.50
C GLU A 262 24.85 2.39 4.30
N ALA A 263 24.17 3.36 3.67
CA ALA A 263 22.99 4.01 4.24
C ALA A 263 21.71 3.21 3.94
N PRO A 264 20.68 3.26 4.80
CA PRO A 264 19.37 2.70 4.50
C PRO A 264 18.76 3.38 3.24
N LYS A 265 17.93 2.63 2.49
CA LYS A 265 17.32 3.11 1.24
C LYS A 265 16.54 4.41 1.48
N ALA A 266 16.87 5.47 0.75
CA ALA A 266 16.24 6.79 0.87
C ALA A 266 15.59 7.18 -0.46
N ALA A 267 14.63 8.09 -0.42
CA ALA A 267 14.16 8.77 -1.62
C ALA A 267 14.76 10.18 -1.63
N ARG A 268 15.26 10.58 -2.81
CA ARG A 268 15.64 11.96 -3.11
C ARG A 268 14.38 12.68 -3.55
N HIS A 269 13.93 13.64 -2.76
CA HIS A 269 12.80 14.50 -3.09
C HIS A 269 13.33 15.82 -3.62
N THR A 270 12.77 16.33 -4.71
CA THR A 270 13.15 17.58 -5.37
C THR A 270 11.94 18.49 -5.50
#